data_AF-A0A3L7N3A5-F1
#
_entry.id   AF-A0A3L7N3A5-F1
#
_cell.length_a   1.000
_cell.length_b   1.000
_cell.length_c   1.000
_cell.angle_alpha   90.00
_cell.angle_beta   90.00
_cell.angle_gamma   90.00
#
_symmetry.space_group_name_H-M   'P 1'
#
loop_
_entity.id
_entity.type
_entity.pdbx_description
1 polymer ?
#
loop_
_entity_poly.entity_id
_entity_poly.type
_entity_poly.pdbx_seq_one_letter_code
_entity_poly.pdbx_strand_id
1 'polypeptide(L)'
;MRLSCFFNFEIPKFLDTLILHLLEKDPEDRPPSASVVAKILEEIRVKILAQTSVGEDLAKSYADGTGLTKTSERKKARKLLARIGKKDEGTPWFKSCLFVSIMMLAVMFAFSWTMYEIFIRTPSAKSLIASAEKLIKTNSRDEAREGPIADYLKYYPDLNDEGTKKIKSLADEIDVEQCEALLRQYLKITAKNFKFGVQEEVEGKAFEAISLETEGKFDEADKAWAALAQNYKGRWVVLANNRRRLFASQPRFEEIWTDYIRSIRDSGNTPDMPESLTSTFLAFRTELLGDNALAIARYKECKEKFEKDTDRACLFDPELRQPYLLCNRKIKELAGLVKGDPEAERNKLIEKILANAASPMALLLDGRFNCLSILAVYKDQKGIKKYIDEADAILKKINAELKQ
;
A
#
# COMPACT_ATOMS: atom_id res chain seq x y z
N MET A 1 6.90 32.82 -5.74
CA MET A 1 7.63 34.10 -5.72
C MET A 1 6.88 35.02 -4.78
N ARG A 2 7.32 35.13 -3.51
CA ARG A 2 6.65 35.92 -2.47
C ARG A 2 7.23 37.34 -2.50
N LEU A 3 6.37 38.34 -2.66
CA LEU A 3 6.69 39.74 -2.47
C LEU A 3 6.77 40.02 -0.96
N SER A 4 8.01 40.10 -0.45
CA SER A 4 8.31 40.59 0.89
C SER A 4 8.29 42.12 0.86
N CYS A 5 7.26 42.74 1.42
CA CYS A 5 7.27 44.18 1.66
C CYS A 5 8.24 44.51 2.80
N PHE A 6 9.30 45.22 2.43
CA PHE A 6 10.15 46.00 3.31
C PHE A 6 9.34 47.14 3.95
N PHE A 7 9.27 47.17 5.28
CA PHE A 7 9.17 48.42 6.06
C PHE A 7 9.85 48.18 7.41
N ASN A 8 11.18 48.26 7.41
CA ASN A 8 11.97 48.40 8.63
C ASN A 8 12.33 49.89 8.75
N PHE A 9 11.65 50.59 9.65
CA PHE A 9 12.11 51.85 10.20
C PHE A 9 12.00 51.71 11.72
N GLU A 10 13.15 51.74 12.42
CA GLU A 10 13.21 51.75 13.87
C GLU A 10 12.66 53.08 14.39
N ILE A 11 11.33 53.20 14.42
CA ILE A 11 10.66 54.35 15.01
C ILE A 11 10.75 54.20 16.54
N PRO A 12 11.27 55.20 17.28
CA PRO A 12 11.29 55.15 18.73
C PRO A 12 9.87 54.95 19.27
N LYS A 13 9.69 53.99 20.17
CA LYS A 13 8.37 53.61 20.74
C LYS A 13 7.57 54.81 21.28
N PHE A 14 8.24 55.86 21.73
CA PHE A 14 7.62 57.10 22.21
C PHE A 14 6.93 57.91 21.11
N LEU A 15 7.49 57.92 19.89
CA LEU A 15 6.88 58.60 18.76
C LEU A 15 5.63 57.84 18.29
N ASP A 16 5.70 56.51 18.28
CA ASP A 16 4.56 55.65 17.94
C ASP A 16 3.38 55.85 18.92
N THR A 17 3.68 55.98 20.22
CA THR A 17 2.66 56.28 21.25
C THR A 17 1.99 57.64 21.03
N LEU A 18 2.75 58.67 20.61
CA LEU A 18 2.18 59.97 20.28
C LEU A 18 1.27 59.90 19.04
N ILE A 19 1.67 59.13 18.02
CA ILE A 19 0.86 58.92 16.82
C ILE A 19 -0.46 58.23 17.18
N LEU A 20 -0.43 57.22 18.06
CA LEU A 20 -1.64 56.55 18.54
C LEU A 20 -2.57 57.53 19.28
N HIS A 21 -2.06 58.37 20.18
CA HIS A 21 -2.87 59.39 20.86
C HIS A 21 -3.45 60.45 19.91
N LEU A 22 -2.75 60.79 18.82
CA LEU A 22 -3.29 61.70 17.80
C LEU A 22 -4.38 61.05 16.95
N LEU A 23 -4.32 59.73 16.77
CA LEU A 23 -5.28 58.93 16.00
C LEU A 23 -6.41 58.36 16.85
N GLU A 24 -6.44 58.64 18.16
CA GLU A 24 -7.47 58.16 19.06
C GLU A 24 -8.86 58.56 18.58
N LYS A 25 -9.84 57.64 18.67
CA LYS A 25 -11.14 57.85 18.03
C LYS A 25 -11.95 58.95 18.73
N ASP A 26 -11.88 59.00 20.05
CA ASP A 26 -12.61 59.95 20.88
C ASP A 26 -11.86 61.29 20.95
N PRO A 27 -12.52 62.43 20.67
CA PRO A 27 -11.84 63.72 20.52
C PRO A 27 -11.31 64.29 21.84
N GLU A 28 -11.89 63.89 22.98
CA GLU A 28 -11.48 64.35 24.32
C GLU A 28 -10.15 63.73 24.78
N ASP A 29 -9.80 62.55 24.26
CA ASP A 29 -8.55 61.84 24.59
C ASP A 29 -7.38 62.25 23.69
N ARG A 30 -7.64 63.06 22.66
CA ARG A 30 -6.59 63.63 21.81
C ARG A 30 -5.87 64.78 22.51
N PRO A 31 -4.59 65.05 22.19
CA PRO A 31 -3.92 66.24 22.66
C PRO A 31 -4.73 67.50 22.29
N PRO A 32 -5.10 68.35 23.27
CA PRO A 32 -6.11 69.38 23.07
C PRO A 32 -5.66 70.54 22.18
N SER A 33 -4.35 70.67 21.91
CA SER A 33 -3.82 71.71 21.02
C SER A 33 -2.46 71.34 20.42
N ALA A 34 -2.16 71.92 19.26
CA ALA A 34 -0.89 71.71 18.57
C ALA A 34 0.34 72.13 19.40
N SER A 35 0.19 73.09 20.32
CA SER A 35 1.28 73.52 21.21
C SER A 35 1.68 72.45 22.23
N VAL A 36 0.72 71.61 22.67
CA VAL A 36 1.00 70.45 23.54
C VAL A 36 1.75 69.38 22.76
N VAL A 37 1.35 69.10 21.52
CA VAL A 37 2.05 68.15 20.64
C VAL A 37 3.48 68.59 20.38
N ALA A 38 3.71 69.89 20.13
CA ALA A 38 5.05 70.44 19.95
C ALA A 38 5.94 70.26 21.19
N LYS A 39 5.40 70.46 22.40
CA LYS A 39 6.13 70.19 23.66
C LYS A 39 6.48 68.71 23.80
N ILE A 40 5.55 67.80 23.50
CA ILE A 40 5.80 66.35 23.58
C ILE A 40 6.86 65.94 22.56
N LEU A 41 6.83 66.47 21.33
CA LEU A 41 7.86 66.21 20.32
C LEU A 41 9.23 66.73 20.77
N GLU A 42 9.31 67.88 21.43
CA GLU A 42 10.58 68.39 21.96
C GLU A 42 11.10 67.51 23.12
N GLU A 43 10.21 67.01 23.99
CA GLU A 43 10.60 66.03 25.02
C GLU A 43 11.08 64.71 24.42
N ILE A 44 10.42 64.21 23.37
CA ILE A 44 10.86 63.00 22.65
C ILE A 44 12.23 63.25 22.01
N ARG A 45 12.44 64.42 21.40
CA ARG A 45 13.74 64.83 20.84
C ARG A 45 14.82 64.84 21.92
N VAL A 46 14.56 65.45 23.07
CA VAL A 46 15.50 65.48 24.20
C VAL A 46 15.76 64.06 24.72
N LYS A 47 14.74 63.19 24.81
CA LYS A 47 14.90 61.80 25.25
C LYS A 47 15.67 60.95 24.25
N ILE A 48 15.50 61.16 22.95
CA ILE A 48 16.28 60.47 21.93
C ILE A 48 17.74 60.90 22.02
N LEU A 49 17.99 62.21 22.12
CA LEU A 49 19.34 62.76 22.33
C LEU A 49 19.96 62.26 23.64
N ALA A 50 19.17 62.13 24.71
CA ALA A 50 19.61 61.62 26.00
C ALA A 50 19.78 60.09 25.99
N GLN A 51 18.98 59.31 25.26
CA GLN A 51 19.20 57.87 25.12
C GLN A 51 20.42 57.56 24.25
N THR A 52 20.74 58.39 23.25
CA THR A 52 22.03 58.30 22.56
C THR A 52 23.19 58.77 23.45
N SER A 53 22.98 59.74 24.35
CA SER A 53 24.03 60.20 25.27
C SER A 53 24.20 59.35 26.53
N VAL A 54 23.21 58.58 26.99
CA VAL A 54 23.34 57.69 28.15
C VAL A 54 24.22 56.47 27.84
N GLY A 55 24.29 56.04 26.58
CA GLY A 55 25.27 55.04 26.13
C GLY A 55 26.70 55.60 25.99
N GLU A 56 26.84 56.86 25.58
CA GLU A 56 28.13 57.51 25.35
C GLU A 56 28.74 58.11 26.64
N ASP A 57 27.92 58.61 27.56
CA ASP A 57 28.36 59.14 28.86
C ASP A 57 28.67 58.03 29.88
N LEU A 58 28.00 56.86 29.81
CA LEU A 58 28.44 55.68 30.58
C LEU A 58 29.77 55.14 30.02
N ALA A 59 29.98 55.12 28.71
CA ALA A 59 31.24 54.67 28.12
C ALA A 59 32.40 55.65 28.39
N LYS A 60 32.16 56.97 28.36
CA LYS A 60 33.17 57.99 28.70
C LYS A 60 33.45 58.08 30.20
N SER A 61 32.46 57.86 31.07
CA SER A 61 32.67 57.89 32.54
C SER A 61 33.41 56.68 33.10
N TYR A 62 33.55 55.59 32.35
CA TYR A 62 34.46 54.48 32.69
C TYR A 62 35.87 54.63 32.06
N ALA A 63 36.03 55.47 31.03
CA ALA A 63 37.30 55.69 30.34
C ALA A 63 38.10 56.88 30.89
N ASP A 64 37.44 57.97 31.30
CA ASP A 64 38.09 59.14 31.91
C ASP A 64 37.89 59.15 33.42
N GLY A 65 38.84 58.51 34.12
CA GLY A 65 38.97 58.54 35.58
C GLY A 65 39.30 59.93 36.13
N THR A 66 38.38 60.89 36.01
CA THR A 66 38.51 62.22 36.60
C THR A 66 37.31 62.53 37.49
N GLY A 67 37.60 62.58 38.79
CA GLY A 67 36.63 62.83 39.85
C GLY A 67 35.97 64.20 39.74
N LEU A 68 34.66 64.22 39.97
CA LEU A 68 33.90 65.43 40.25
C LEU A 68 33.58 65.50 41.75
N THR A 69 34.36 66.34 42.40
CA THR A 69 34.13 66.91 43.72
C THR A 69 32.83 67.72 43.75
N LYS A 70 31.79 67.21 44.40
CA LYS A 70 30.67 68.03 44.91
C LYS A 70 30.10 67.39 46.18
N THR A 71 30.66 67.80 47.32
CA THR A 71 30.32 67.36 48.69
C THR A 71 28.93 67.80 49.19
N SER A 72 28.08 68.34 48.31
CA SER A 72 26.73 68.81 48.65
C SER A 72 25.62 67.80 48.30
N GLU A 73 25.80 66.95 47.29
CA GLU A 73 24.77 65.99 46.85
C GLU A 73 24.80 64.66 47.62
N ARG A 74 25.98 64.30 48.15
CA ARG A 74 26.18 63.09 48.99
C ARG A 74 25.38 63.13 50.30
N LYS A 75 25.10 64.32 50.84
CA LYS A 75 24.28 64.49 52.05
C LYS A 75 22.77 64.43 51.78
N LYS A 76 22.32 64.80 50.58
CA LYS A 76 20.92 64.66 50.15
C LYS A 76 20.59 63.20 49.79
N ALA A 77 21.51 62.51 49.12
CA ALA A 77 21.39 61.07 48.84
C ALA A 77 21.36 60.21 50.12
N ARG A 78 22.18 60.54 51.14
CA ARG A 78 22.13 59.84 52.45
C ARG A 78 20.82 60.08 53.22
N LYS A 79 20.18 61.25 53.09
CA LYS A 79 18.91 61.55 53.76
C LYS A 79 17.71 60.86 53.09
N LEU A 80 17.78 60.62 51.78
CA LEU A 80 16.79 59.83 51.04
C LEU A 80 16.97 58.32 51.28
N LEU A 81 18.20 57.82 51.32
CA LEU A 81 18.48 56.41 51.61
C LEU A 81 18.19 56.01 53.07
N ALA A 82 18.35 56.94 54.03
CA ALA A 82 18.02 56.68 55.44
C ALA A 82 16.51 56.55 55.73
N ARG A 83 15.62 56.90 54.78
CA ARG A 83 14.16 56.80 54.92
C ARG A 83 13.58 55.49 54.36
N ILE A 84 14.40 54.68 53.69
CA ILE A 84 14.02 53.38 53.07
C ILE A 84 14.43 52.21 53.98
N GLY A 85 14.82 52.47 55.22
CA GLY A 85 15.04 51.42 56.24
C GLY A 85 13.75 51.03 56.95
N LYS A 86 12.75 50.51 56.23
CA LYS A 86 11.66 49.74 56.87
C LYS A 86 12.00 48.27 56.78
N LYS A 87 11.92 47.61 57.93
CA LYS A 87 12.19 46.19 58.18
C LYS A 87 11.25 45.35 57.30
N ASP A 88 11.78 44.70 56.28
CA ASP A 88 11.01 43.78 55.44
C ASP A 88 10.56 42.60 56.29
N GLU A 89 9.24 42.37 56.33
CA GLU A 89 8.64 41.14 56.84
C GLU A 89 9.19 39.98 56.00
N GLY A 90 9.70 38.95 56.67
CA GLY A 90 10.44 37.86 56.03
C GLY A 90 9.72 37.35 54.79
N THR A 91 10.38 37.44 53.63
CA THR A 91 9.85 36.93 52.37
C THR A 91 9.34 35.51 52.61
N PRO A 92 8.07 35.21 52.26
CA PRO A 92 7.52 33.88 52.45
C PRO A 92 8.47 32.85 51.83
N TRP A 93 8.71 31.73 52.51
CA TRP A 93 9.75 30.76 52.15
C TRP A 93 9.65 30.27 50.68
N PHE A 94 8.45 30.29 50.09
CA PHE A 94 8.18 29.98 48.68
C PHE A 94 8.66 31.04 47.67
N LYS A 95 9.02 32.25 48.11
CA LYS A 95 9.68 33.29 47.29
C LYS A 95 11.20 33.23 47.35
N SER A 96 11.75 32.33 48.18
CA SER A 96 13.20 32.09 48.21
C SER A 96 13.66 31.61 46.84
N CYS A 97 14.72 32.21 46.30
CA CYS A 97 15.27 31.86 44.98
C CYS A 97 15.51 30.35 44.82
N LEU A 98 15.88 29.68 45.92
CA LEU A 98 16.04 28.23 45.99
C LEU A 98 14.74 27.46 45.71
N PHE A 99 13.61 27.86 46.31
CA PHE A 99 12.33 27.19 46.09
C PHE A 99 11.86 27.34 44.64
N VAL A 100 11.97 28.56 44.08
CA VAL A 100 11.63 28.83 42.68
C VAL A 100 12.52 28.00 41.74
N SER A 101 13.82 27.89 42.02
CA SER A 101 14.74 27.09 41.21
C SER A 101 14.41 25.58 41.23
N ILE A 102 14.02 25.04 42.39
CA ILE A 102 13.64 23.63 42.52
C ILE A 102 12.32 23.35 41.78
N MET A 103 11.34 24.24 41.87
CA MET A 103 10.09 24.12 41.12
C MET A 103 10.31 24.23 39.61
N MET A 104 11.16 25.15 39.16
CA MET A 104 11.54 25.27 37.74
C MET A 104 12.22 23.99 37.25
N LEU A 105 13.15 23.41 38.03
CA LEU A 105 13.80 22.13 37.71
C LEU A 105 12.81 20.96 37.69
N ALA A 106 11.85 20.92 38.62
CA ALA A 106 10.82 19.89 38.64
C ALA A 106 9.92 19.95 37.39
N VAL A 107 9.54 21.15 36.94
CA VAL A 107 8.80 21.35 35.69
C VAL A 107 9.63 20.95 34.48
N MET A 108 10.90 21.37 34.42
CA MET A 108 11.82 20.99 33.34
C MET A 108 12.06 19.48 33.30
N PHE A 109 12.18 18.83 34.46
CA PHE A 109 12.32 17.39 34.58
C PHE A 109 11.04 16.67 34.13
N ALA A 110 9.87 17.12 34.58
CA ALA A 110 8.59 16.56 34.15
C ALA A 110 8.42 16.68 32.63
N PHE A 111 8.78 17.83 32.04
CA PHE A 111 8.74 18.03 30.60
C PHE A 111 9.76 17.16 29.85
N SER A 112 10.98 17.02 30.40
CA SER A 112 12.01 16.16 29.81
C SER A 112 11.62 14.69 29.89
N TRP A 113 10.98 14.27 30.98
CA TRP A 113 10.48 12.92 31.20
C TRP A 113 9.32 12.58 30.25
N THR A 114 8.36 13.48 30.07
CA THR A 114 7.26 13.27 29.11
C THR A 114 7.78 13.26 27.68
N MET A 115 8.73 14.13 27.32
CA MET A 115 9.41 14.08 26.02
C MET A 115 10.17 12.76 25.82
N TYR A 116 10.84 12.25 26.85
CA TYR A 116 11.52 10.96 26.79
C TYR A 116 10.54 9.79 26.58
N GLU A 117 9.42 9.75 27.31
CA GLU A 117 8.41 8.70 27.14
C GLU A 117 7.72 8.75 25.77
N ILE A 118 7.47 9.94 25.22
CA ILE A 118 6.76 10.08 23.92
C ILE A 118 7.71 9.85 22.74
N PHE A 119 8.94 10.34 22.80
CA PHE A 119 9.85 10.34 21.64
C PHE A 119 10.95 9.28 21.71
N ILE A 120 11.36 8.85 22.90
CA ILE A 120 12.55 7.99 23.07
C ILE A 120 12.16 6.56 23.48
N ARG A 121 11.05 6.37 24.21
CA ARG A 121 10.60 5.03 24.58
C ARG A 121 10.00 4.31 23.37
N THR A 122 10.75 3.37 22.82
CA THR A 122 10.24 2.47 21.77
C THR A 122 9.03 1.68 22.28
N PRO A 123 7.87 1.73 21.60
CA PRO A 123 6.70 0.95 21.98
C PRO A 123 7.04 -0.54 21.95
N SER A 124 6.64 -1.30 22.97
CA SER A 124 7.06 -2.69 23.09
C SER A 124 6.61 -3.54 21.89
N ALA A 125 7.47 -4.44 21.41
CA ALA A 125 7.17 -5.33 20.28
C ALA A 125 5.82 -6.06 20.45
N LYS A 126 5.52 -6.57 21.65
CA LYS A 126 4.25 -7.26 21.96
C LYS A 126 3.02 -6.33 21.89
N SER A 127 3.14 -5.08 22.34
CA SER A 127 2.02 -4.13 22.27
C SER A 127 1.71 -3.71 20.83
N LEU A 128 2.73 -3.60 19.98
CA LEU A 128 2.55 -3.31 18.56
C LEU A 128 1.86 -4.47 17.84
N ILE A 129 2.28 -5.72 18.11
CA ILE A 129 1.63 -6.92 17.55
C ILE A 129 0.14 -6.97 17.95
N ALA A 130 -0.16 -6.81 19.25
CA ALA A 130 -1.54 -6.83 19.73
C ALA A 130 -2.40 -5.72 19.12
N SER A 131 -1.82 -4.54 18.89
CA SER A 131 -2.51 -3.40 18.28
C SER A 131 -2.78 -3.66 16.79
N ALA A 132 -1.81 -4.20 16.06
CA ALA A 132 -1.98 -4.59 14.66
C ALA A 132 -3.08 -5.65 14.51
N GLU A 133 -3.06 -6.71 15.33
CA GLU A 133 -4.10 -7.76 15.31
C GLU A 133 -5.49 -7.20 15.61
N LYS A 134 -5.59 -6.25 16.53
CA LYS A 134 -6.87 -5.59 16.86
C LYS A 134 -7.42 -4.82 15.66
N LEU A 135 -6.58 -4.01 15.00
CA LEU A 135 -7.00 -3.22 13.83
C LEU A 135 -7.40 -4.12 12.65
N ILE A 136 -6.66 -5.22 12.42
CA ILE A 136 -7.01 -6.21 11.40
C ILE A 136 -8.37 -6.84 11.70
N LYS A 137 -8.66 -7.19 12.96
CA LYS A 137 -9.98 -7.72 13.37
C LYS A 137 -11.12 -6.71 13.19
N THR A 138 -10.83 -5.41 13.29
CA THR A 138 -11.79 -4.32 13.07
C THR A 138 -11.93 -3.94 11.58
N ASN A 139 -11.28 -4.68 10.66
CA ASN A 139 -11.26 -4.42 9.22
C ASN A 139 -10.55 -3.12 8.81
N SER A 140 -9.72 -2.56 9.70
CA SER A 140 -8.87 -1.39 9.43
C SER A 140 -7.47 -1.83 9.02
N ARG A 141 -7.35 -2.58 7.92
CA ARG A 141 -6.07 -3.16 7.45
C ARG A 141 -5.06 -2.08 7.03
N ASP A 142 -5.52 -1.02 6.36
CA ASP A 142 -4.65 0.10 5.95
C ASP A 142 -4.08 0.85 7.15
N GLU A 143 -4.90 1.15 8.16
CA GLU A 143 -4.46 1.78 9.41
C GLU A 143 -3.48 0.88 10.19
N ALA A 144 -3.69 -0.45 10.15
CA ALA A 144 -2.75 -1.40 10.73
C ALA A 144 -1.38 -1.34 10.05
N ARG A 145 -1.37 -1.21 8.71
CA ARG A 145 -0.16 -1.18 7.89
C ARG A 145 0.65 0.10 8.05
N GLU A 146 -0.03 1.26 8.07
CA GLU A 146 0.61 2.58 8.22
C GLU A 146 0.97 2.92 9.66
N GLY A 147 0.29 2.31 10.64
CA GLY A 147 0.55 2.51 12.07
C GLY A 147 1.42 1.40 12.68
N PRO A 148 0.83 0.48 13.47
CA PRO A 148 1.59 -0.42 14.33
C PRO A 148 2.51 -1.38 13.59
N ILE A 149 2.17 -1.81 12.36
CA ILE A 149 3.03 -2.68 11.55
C ILE A 149 4.25 -1.91 11.03
N ALA A 150 4.05 -0.68 10.51
CA ALA A 150 5.16 0.16 10.07
C ALA A 150 6.11 0.50 11.23
N ASP A 151 5.57 0.86 12.39
CA ASP A 151 6.36 1.11 13.59
C ASP A 151 7.14 -0.14 14.03
N TYR A 152 6.51 -1.31 13.98
CA TYR A 152 7.17 -2.57 14.32
C TYR A 152 8.36 -2.84 13.39
N LEU A 153 8.17 -2.72 12.08
CA LEU A 153 9.23 -2.96 11.09
C LEU A 153 10.35 -1.92 11.16
N LYS A 154 10.04 -0.69 11.61
CA LYS A 154 11.00 0.39 11.81
C LYS A 154 11.87 0.17 13.05
N TYR A 155 11.28 -0.18 14.19
CA TYR A 155 11.99 -0.28 15.47
C TYR A 155 12.55 -1.69 15.74
N TYR A 156 11.95 -2.73 15.15
CA TYR A 156 12.34 -4.14 15.36
C TYR A 156 12.62 -4.89 14.04
N PRO A 157 13.45 -4.36 13.11
CA PRO A 157 13.70 -5.00 11.81
C PRO A 157 14.42 -6.35 11.93
N ASP A 158 15.38 -6.44 12.85
CA ASP A 158 16.31 -7.57 13.00
C ASP A 158 15.81 -8.67 13.95
N LEU A 159 14.66 -8.45 14.60
CA LEU A 159 14.08 -9.45 15.47
C LEU A 159 13.55 -10.61 14.60
N ASN A 160 13.83 -11.85 14.99
CA ASN A 160 13.47 -13.05 14.22
C ASN A 160 12.67 -14.05 15.08
N ASP A 161 11.77 -13.52 15.90
CA ASP A 161 10.80 -14.29 16.66
C ASP A 161 9.57 -14.65 15.81
N GLU A 162 8.73 -15.57 16.31
CA GLU A 162 7.48 -15.92 15.64
C GLU A 162 6.55 -14.71 15.46
N GLY A 163 6.58 -13.77 16.42
CA GLY A 163 5.86 -12.50 16.33
C GLY A 163 6.28 -11.67 15.13
N THR A 164 7.59 -11.48 14.92
CA THR A 164 8.11 -10.74 13.75
C THR A 164 7.74 -11.44 12.45
N LYS A 165 7.83 -12.76 12.37
CA LYS A 165 7.45 -13.51 11.15
C LYS A 165 5.98 -13.29 10.80
N LYS A 166 5.09 -13.31 11.79
CA LYS A 166 3.66 -13.02 11.60
C LYS A 166 3.43 -11.59 11.12
N ILE A 167 4.07 -10.60 11.74
CA ILE A 167 3.92 -9.20 11.32
C ILE A 167 4.47 -8.95 9.91
N LYS A 168 5.61 -9.55 9.55
CA LYS A 168 6.17 -9.47 8.19
C LYS A 168 5.21 -10.10 7.17
N SER A 169 4.66 -11.28 7.46
CA SER A 169 3.64 -11.91 6.60
C SER A 169 2.41 -11.02 6.42
N LEU A 170 1.89 -10.46 7.52
CA LEU A 170 0.73 -9.56 7.48
C LEU A 170 1.03 -8.28 6.68
N ALA A 171 2.23 -7.72 6.82
CA ALA A 171 2.66 -6.57 6.05
C ALA A 171 2.70 -6.88 4.55
N ASP A 172 3.30 -8.02 4.19
CA ASP A 172 3.39 -8.49 2.81
C ASP A 172 2.00 -8.76 2.21
N GLU A 173 1.08 -9.35 2.97
CA GLU A 173 -0.31 -9.59 2.56
C GLU A 173 -1.05 -8.28 2.26
N ILE A 174 -0.97 -7.30 3.17
CA ILE A 174 -1.63 -5.99 2.96
C ILE A 174 -0.99 -5.24 1.78
N ASP A 175 0.34 -5.28 1.66
CA ASP A 175 1.07 -4.66 0.56
C ASP A 175 0.64 -5.25 -0.80
N VAL A 176 0.43 -6.57 -0.86
CA VAL A 176 -0.11 -7.27 -2.03
C VAL A 176 -1.55 -6.87 -2.30
N GLU A 177 -2.43 -6.87 -1.29
CA GLU A 177 -3.83 -6.48 -1.43
C GLU A 177 -4.00 -5.07 -2.01
N GLN A 178 -3.18 -4.12 -1.54
CA GLN A 178 -3.16 -2.74 -2.05
C GLN A 178 -2.69 -2.67 -3.50
N CYS A 179 -1.60 -3.36 -3.86
CA CYS A 179 -1.13 -3.42 -5.25
C CYS A 179 -2.19 -4.04 -6.15
N GLU A 180 -2.83 -5.12 -5.71
CA GLU A 180 -3.89 -5.77 -6.46
C GLU A 180 -5.14 -4.90 -6.63
N ALA A 181 -5.49 -4.07 -5.63
CA ALA A 181 -6.57 -3.09 -5.76
C ALA A 181 -6.28 -2.07 -6.87
N LEU A 182 -5.03 -1.60 -6.98
CA LEU A 182 -4.60 -0.73 -8.09
C LEU A 182 -4.67 -1.45 -9.44
N LEU A 183 -4.22 -2.72 -9.52
CA LEU A 183 -4.34 -3.52 -10.73
C LEU A 183 -5.81 -3.73 -11.14
N ARG A 184 -6.70 -4.00 -10.18
CA ARG A 184 -8.16 -4.09 -10.41
C ARG A 184 -8.69 -2.81 -11.05
N GLN A 185 -8.33 -1.66 -10.47
CA GLN A 185 -8.77 -0.37 -10.97
C GLN A 185 -8.22 -0.08 -12.38
N TYR A 186 -6.95 -0.38 -12.62
CA TYR A 186 -6.31 -0.26 -13.92
C TYR A 186 -7.05 -1.09 -15.00
N LEU A 187 -7.31 -2.37 -14.72
CA LEU A 187 -8.02 -3.26 -15.66
C LEU A 187 -9.45 -2.79 -15.94
N LYS A 188 -10.15 -2.25 -14.93
CA LYS A 188 -11.50 -1.71 -15.07
C LYS A 188 -11.56 -0.45 -15.93
N ILE A 189 -10.57 0.42 -15.81
CA ILE A 189 -10.48 1.68 -16.57
C ILE A 189 -10.04 1.41 -18.01
N THR A 190 -9.03 0.55 -18.21
CA THR A 190 -8.55 0.16 -19.54
C THR A 190 -9.59 -0.62 -20.34
N ALA A 191 -10.40 -1.47 -19.70
CA ALA A 191 -11.52 -2.13 -20.35
C ALA A 191 -12.57 -1.14 -20.92
N LYS A 192 -12.64 0.07 -20.36
CA LYS A 192 -13.50 1.16 -20.84
C LYS A 192 -12.79 2.13 -21.80
N ASN A 193 -11.59 1.77 -22.30
CA ASN A 193 -10.74 2.59 -23.16
C ASN A 193 -10.35 3.97 -22.58
N PHE A 194 -10.38 4.13 -21.25
CA PHE A 194 -9.89 5.34 -20.60
C PHE A 194 -8.40 5.21 -20.24
N LYS A 195 -7.69 6.36 -20.23
CA LYS A 195 -6.29 6.41 -19.80
C LYS A 195 -6.22 6.34 -18.28
N PHE A 196 -5.47 5.37 -17.76
CA PHE A 196 -5.13 5.29 -16.34
C PHE A 196 -3.86 6.12 -16.08
N GLY A 197 -3.87 6.95 -15.04
CA GLY A 197 -2.70 7.74 -14.67
C GLY A 197 -1.69 6.88 -13.93
N VAL A 198 -0.49 6.74 -14.47
CA VAL A 198 0.64 6.08 -13.81
C VAL A 198 1.33 7.10 -12.90
N GLN A 199 1.45 6.83 -11.60
CA GLN A 199 2.10 7.74 -10.66
C GLN A 199 3.59 7.42 -10.53
N GLU A 200 3.94 6.12 -10.50
CA GLU A 200 5.32 5.66 -10.41
C GLU A 200 5.72 4.77 -11.60
N GLU A 201 6.98 4.81 -12.02
CA GLU A 201 7.49 3.96 -13.10
C GLU A 201 7.26 2.45 -12.81
N VAL A 202 7.38 2.06 -11.54
CA VAL A 202 7.18 0.67 -11.09
C VAL A 202 5.75 0.21 -11.33
N GLU A 203 4.77 1.09 -11.10
CA GLU A 203 3.36 0.82 -11.36
C GLU A 203 3.11 0.62 -12.85
N GLY A 204 3.71 1.45 -13.69
CA GLY A 204 3.62 1.32 -15.15
C GLY A 204 4.10 -0.05 -15.64
N LYS A 205 5.23 -0.54 -15.11
CA LYS A 205 5.76 -1.87 -15.43
C LYS A 205 4.87 -3.00 -14.87
N ALA A 206 4.27 -2.82 -13.69
CA ALA A 206 3.32 -3.79 -13.14
C ALA A 206 2.02 -3.85 -13.96
N PHE A 207 1.56 -2.71 -14.48
CA PHE A 207 0.41 -2.63 -15.38
C PHE A 207 0.68 -3.29 -16.73
N GLU A 208 1.88 -3.13 -17.28
CA GLU A 208 2.30 -3.86 -18.48
C GLU A 208 2.33 -5.38 -18.21
N ALA A 209 2.91 -5.79 -17.08
CA ALA A 209 3.01 -7.20 -16.71
C ALA A 209 1.63 -7.87 -16.57
N ILE A 210 0.67 -7.25 -15.86
CA ILE A 210 -0.70 -7.79 -15.76
C ILE A 210 -1.42 -7.81 -17.12
N SER A 211 -1.17 -6.82 -17.99
CA SER A 211 -1.74 -6.81 -19.34
C SER A 211 -1.25 -8.00 -20.15
N LEU A 212 0.05 -8.29 -20.13
CA LEU A 212 0.64 -9.48 -20.77
C LEU A 212 0.02 -10.79 -20.27
N GLU A 213 -0.28 -10.89 -18.97
CA GLU A 213 -0.98 -12.05 -18.40
C GLU A 213 -2.40 -12.22 -18.94
N THR A 214 -3.18 -11.13 -18.97
CA THR A 214 -4.57 -11.16 -19.48
C THR A 214 -4.63 -11.43 -20.98
N GLU A 215 -3.58 -11.05 -21.71
CA GLU A 215 -3.39 -11.40 -23.12
C GLU A 215 -2.92 -12.86 -23.31
N GLY A 216 -2.47 -13.54 -22.26
CA GLY A 216 -1.92 -14.89 -22.33
C GLY A 216 -0.49 -14.97 -22.89
N LYS A 217 0.29 -13.89 -22.83
CA LYS A 217 1.73 -13.89 -23.17
C LYS A 217 2.57 -14.25 -21.94
N PHE A 218 2.50 -15.52 -21.53
CA PHE A 218 3.06 -15.99 -20.26
C PHE A 218 4.56 -15.78 -20.12
N ASP A 219 5.34 -16.13 -21.15
CA ASP A 219 6.80 -15.98 -21.11
C ASP A 219 7.23 -14.51 -20.99
N GLU A 220 6.49 -13.61 -21.64
CA GLU A 220 6.72 -12.16 -21.56
C GLU A 220 6.28 -11.63 -20.19
N ALA A 221 5.14 -12.10 -19.67
CA ALA A 221 4.64 -11.72 -18.35
C ALA A 221 5.61 -12.15 -17.24
N ASP A 222 6.10 -13.40 -17.24
CA ASP A 222 7.07 -13.86 -16.24
C ASP A 222 8.37 -13.05 -16.31
N LYS A 223 8.85 -12.71 -17.52
CA LYS A 223 10.01 -11.81 -17.70
C LYS A 223 9.73 -10.41 -17.14
N ALA A 224 8.55 -9.85 -17.37
CA ALA A 224 8.17 -8.54 -16.86
C ALA A 224 8.12 -8.54 -15.32
N TRP A 225 7.50 -9.56 -14.71
CA TRP A 225 7.50 -9.73 -13.26
C TRP A 225 8.89 -10.02 -12.68
N ALA A 226 9.73 -10.77 -13.38
CA ALA A 226 11.11 -11.00 -12.99
C ALA A 226 11.93 -9.70 -12.99
N ALA A 227 11.75 -8.87 -14.03
CA ALA A 227 12.38 -7.56 -14.10
C ALA A 227 11.91 -6.63 -12.98
N LEU A 228 10.62 -6.68 -12.62
CA LEU A 228 10.08 -5.95 -11.46
C LEU A 228 10.71 -6.41 -10.15
N ALA A 229 10.80 -7.73 -9.94
CA ALA A 229 11.35 -8.32 -8.73
C ALA A 229 12.86 -8.04 -8.54
N GLN A 230 13.61 -7.85 -9.64
CA GLN A 230 15.06 -7.61 -9.61
C GLN A 230 15.43 -6.12 -9.50
N ASN A 231 14.71 -5.25 -10.20
CA ASN A 231 15.14 -3.85 -10.39
C ASN A 231 14.54 -2.87 -9.38
N TYR A 232 13.56 -3.29 -8.59
CA TYR A 232 12.81 -2.42 -7.68
C TYR A 232 12.84 -2.94 -6.23
N LYS A 233 12.24 -2.17 -5.33
CA LYS A 233 12.06 -2.50 -3.91
C LYS A 233 10.64 -2.14 -3.48
N GLY A 234 10.19 -2.71 -2.36
CA GLY A 234 8.88 -2.42 -1.76
C GLY A 234 7.76 -3.34 -2.22
N ARG A 235 6.52 -2.93 -1.99
CA ARG A 235 5.29 -3.75 -2.16
C ARG A 235 5.14 -4.43 -3.52
N TRP A 236 5.53 -3.75 -4.60
CA TRP A 236 5.46 -4.29 -5.97
C TRP A 236 6.37 -5.50 -6.18
N VAL A 237 7.49 -5.59 -5.46
CA VAL A 237 8.42 -6.74 -5.52
C VAL A 237 7.80 -7.97 -4.85
N VAL A 238 7.10 -7.77 -3.73
CA VAL A 238 6.40 -8.85 -3.03
C VAL A 238 5.33 -9.44 -3.94
N LEU A 239 4.51 -8.58 -4.56
CA LEU A 239 3.52 -9.00 -5.55
C LEU A 239 4.18 -9.73 -6.73
N ALA A 240 5.24 -9.17 -7.30
CA ALA A 240 5.95 -9.77 -8.43
C ALA A 240 6.46 -11.18 -8.10
N ASN A 241 7.08 -11.37 -6.93
CA ASN A 241 7.54 -12.69 -6.49
C ASN A 241 6.38 -13.67 -6.29
N ASN A 242 5.24 -13.22 -5.77
CA ASN A 242 4.03 -14.04 -5.67
C ASN A 242 3.52 -14.46 -7.04
N ARG A 243 3.47 -13.54 -8.03
CA ARG A 243 3.09 -13.87 -9.41
C ARG A 243 4.01 -14.90 -10.04
N ARG A 244 5.32 -14.76 -9.85
CA ARG A 244 6.31 -15.72 -10.38
C ARG A 244 6.19 -17.11 -9.75
N ARG A 245 5.93 -17.18 -8.44
CA ARG A 245 5.66 -18.46 -7.77
C ARG A 245 4.43 -19.15 -8.36
N LEU A 246 3.37 -18.39 -8.66
CA LEU A 246 2.18 -18.92 -9.32
C LEU A 246 2.53 -19.50 -10.71
N PHE A 247 3.27 -18.79 -11.55
CA PHE A 247 3.72 -19.34 -12.84
C PHE A 247 4.58 -20.59 -12.69
N ALA A 248 5.52 -20.60 -11.75
CA ALA A 248 6.37 -21.75 -11.47
C ALA A 248 5.56 -22.98 -10.99
N SER A 249 4.39 -22.76 -10.40
CA SER A 249 3.49 -23.84 -9.97
C SER A 249 2.53 -24.35 -11.05
N GLN A 250 2.45 -23.68 -12.20
CA GLN A 250 1.55 -24.05 -13.28
C GLN A 250 1.75 -25.48 -13.80
N PRO A 251 2.99 -25.99 -14.00
CA PRO A 251 3.20 -27.38 -14.42
C PRO A 251 2.65 -28.38 -13.41
N ARG A 252 2.82 -28.11 -12.11
CA ARG A 252 2.28 -28.95 -11.03
C ARG A 252 0.76 -28.97 -11.00
N PHE A 253 0.11 -27.86 -11.37
CA PHE A 253 -1.34 -27.81 -11.53
C PHE A 253 -1.83 -28.74 -12.65
N GLU A 254 -1.09 -28.81 -13.77
CA GLU A 254 -1.40 -29.73 -14.87
C GLU A 254 -1.10 -31.21 -14.53
N GLU A 255 -0.11 -31.48 -13.67
CA GLU A 255 0.14 -32.82 -13.13
C GLU A 255 -1.06 -33.35 -12.35
N ILE A 256 -1.71 -32.51 -11.53
CA ILE A 256 -2.94 -32.88 -10.80
C ILE A 256 -4.02 -33.34 -11.78
N TRP A 257 -4.16 -32.65 -12.91
CA TRP A 257 -5.14 -33.02 -13.93
C TRP A 257 -4.75 -34.32 -14.64
N THR A 258 -3.47 -34.53 -14.86
CA THR A 258 -2.94 -35.79 -15.40
C THR A 258 -3.24 -36.96 -14.45
N ASP A 259 -3.14 -36.74 -13.13
CA ASP A 259 -3.52 -37.74 -12.14
C ASP A 259 -5.02 -38.02 -12.13
N TYR A 260 -5.87 -37.00 -12.33
CA TYR A 260 -7.31 -37.20 -12.52
C TYR A 260 -7.63 -38.00 -13.78
N ILE A 261 -6.93 -37.74 -14.89
CA ILE A 261 -7.04 -38.55 -16.11
C ILE A 261 -6.67 -40.01 -15.82
N ARG A 262 -5.57 -40.23 -15.11
CA ARG A 262 -5.14 -41.59 -14.70
C ARG A 262 -6.20 -42.27 -13.84
N SER A 263 -6.79 -41.56 -12.88
CA SER A 263 -7.87 -42.07 -12.05
C SER A 263 -9.12 -42.45 -12.86
N ILE A 264 -9.52 -41.63 -13.84
CA ILE A 264 -10.64 -41.95 -14.74
C ILE A 264 -10.32 -43.20 -15.56
N ARG A 265 -9.09 -43.32 -16.06
CA ARG A 265 -8.64 -44.50 -16.81
C ARG A 265 -8.69 -45.76 -15.95
N ASP A 266 -8.23 -45.69 -14.71
CA ASP A 266 -8.05 -46.85 -13.85
C ASP A 266 -9.34 -47.26 -13.10
N SER A 267 -10.20 -46.31 -12.72
CA SER A 267 -11.45 -46.56 -11.98
C SER A 267 -12.73 -46.35 -12.78
N GLY A 268 -12.70 -45.53 -13.83
CA GLY A 268 -13.89 -45.08 -14.56
C GLY A 268 -14.66 -43.94 -13.87
N ASN A 269 -14.26 -43.54 -12.65
CA ASN A 269 -14.94 -42.50 -11.89
C ASN A 269 -14.43 -41.11 -12.27
N THR A 270 -15.37 -40.18 -12.45
CA THR A 270 -15.06 -38.76 -12.59
C THR A 270 -14.76 -38.16 -11.20
N PRO A 271 -13.69 -37.37 -11.04
CA PRO A 271 -13.40 -36.69 -9.79
C PRO A 271 -14.53 -35.70 -9.45
N ASP A 272 -14.87 -35.62 -8.17
CA ASP A 272 -15.75 -34.59 -7.65
C ASP A 272 -14.97 -33.28 -7.53
N MET A 273 -15.46 -32.22 -8.17
CA MET A 273 -14.76 -30.94 -8.21
C MET A 273 -15.74 -29.77 -8.42
N PRO A 274 -15.38 -28.54 -8.00
CA PRO A 274 -16.17 -27.35 -8.24
C PRO A 274 -16.52 -27.16 -9.73
N GLU A 275 -17.66 -26.52 -10.02
CA GLU A 275 -18.13 -26.30 -11.39
C GLU A 275 -17.12 -25.53 -12.25
N SER A 276 -16.45 -24.52 -11.67
CA SER A 276 -15.41 -23.72 -12.33
C SER A 276 -14.24 -24.60 -12.82
N LEU A 277 -13.79 -25.54 -11.98
CA LEU A 277 -12.74 -26.49 -12.34
C LEU A 277 -13.25 -27.59 -13.27
N THR A 278 -14.52 -28.01 -13.14
CA THR A 278 -15.13 -29.03 -14.00
C THR A 278 -15.12 -28.61 -15.47
N SER A 279 -15.50 -27.36 -15.75
CA SER A 279 -15.50 -26.82 -17.11
C SER A 279 -14.08 -26.73 -17.70
N THR A 280 -13.12 -26.31 -16.88
CA THR A 280 -11.73 -26.19 -17.32
C THR A 280 -11.06 -27.56 -17.53
N PHE A 281 -11.35 -28.53 -16.65
CA PHE A 281 -10.92 -29.91 -16.78
C PHE A 281 -11.55 -30.59 -18.02
N LEU A 282 -12.81 -30.26 -18.33
CA LEU A 282 -13.47 -30.71 -19.56
C LEU A 282 -12.76 -30.17 -20.82
N ALA A 283 -12.31 -28.92 -20.81
CA ALA A 283 -11.49 -28.36 -21.89
C ALA A 283 -10.15 -29.10 -22.04
N PHE A 284 -9.48 -29.41 -20.93
CA PHE A 284 -8.25 -30.20 -20.92
C PHE A 284 -8.41 -31.61 -21.44
N ARG A 285 -9.53 -32.28 -21.10
CA ARG A 285 -9.87 -33.58 -21.68
C ARG A 285 -10.04 -33.51 -23.19
N THR A 286 -10.63 -32.43 -23.68
CA THR A 286 -10.78 -32.21 -25.13
C THR A 286 -9.43 -32.00 -25.82
N GLU A 287 -8.52 -31.24 -25.20
CA GLU A 287 -7.14 -31.11 -25.67
C GLU A 287 -6.43 -32.47 -25.73
N LEU A 288 -6.55 -33.27 -24.67
CA LEU A 288 -5.91 -34.59 -24.60
C LEU A 288 -6.43 -35.57 -25.66
N LEU A 289 -7.71 -35.46 -26.05
CA LEU A 289 -8.26 -36.23 -27.18
C LEU A 289 -7.71 -35.78 -28.54
N GLY A 290 -7.13 -34.57 -28.62
CA GLY A 290 -6.60 -33.99 -29.85
C GLY A 290 -7.56 -33.11 -30.63
N ASP A 291 -8.78 -32.84 -30.13
CA ASP A 291 -9.70 -31.89 -30.76
C ASP A 291 -9.35 -30.45 -30.32
N ASN A 292 -8.27 -29.93 -30.92
CA ASN A 292 -7.75 -28.60 -30.60
C ASN A 292 -8.77 -27.48 -30.82
N ALA A 293 -9.63 -27.60 -31.83
CA ALA A 293 -10.61 -26.57 -32.15
C ALA A 293 -11.71 -26.48 -31.08
N LEU A 294 -12.26 -27.63 -30.66
CA LEU A 294 -13.23 -27.69 -29.58
C LEU A 294 -12.60 -27.34 -28.24
N ALA A 295 -11.35 -27.75 -27.99
CA ALA A 295 -10.60 -27.38 -26.78
C ALA A 295 -10.46 -25.86 -26.65
N ILE A 296 -10.08 -25.17 -27.73
CA ILE A 296 -10.00 -23.70 -27.75
C ILE A 296 -11.36 -23.07 -27.45
N ALA A 297 -12.44 -23.55 -28.09
CA ALA A 297 -13.79 -23.03 -27.84
C ALA A 297 -14.17 -23.15 -26.35
N ARG A 298 -13.88 -24.30 -25.73
CA ARG A 298 -14.13 -24.54 -24.31
C ARG A 298 -13.26 -23.68 -23.40
N TYR A 299 -11.97 -23.54 -23.70
CA TYR A 299 -11.11 -22.65 -22.93
C TYR A 299 -11.56 -21.20 -23.02
N LYS A 300 -12.08 -20.75 -24.17
CA LYS A 300 -12.69 -19.41 -24.31
C LYS A 300 -13.95 -19.27 -23.46
N GLU A 301 -14.85 -20.25 -23.48
CA GLU A 301 -16.03 -20.26 -22.63
C GLU A 301 -15.67 -20.22 -21.13
N CYS A 302 -14.67 -21.00 -20.71
CA CYS A 302 -14.17 -20.99 -19.33
C CYS A 302 -13.58 -19.62 -18.97
N LYS A 303 -12.74 -19.05 -19.84
CA LYS A 303 -12.19 -17.70 -19.68
C LYS A 303 -13.30 -16.66 -19.50
N GLU A 304 -14.32 -16.68 -20.36
CA GLU A 304 -15.44 -15.75 -20.26
C GLU A 304 -16.23 -15.90 -18.95
N LYS A 305 -16.42 -17.13 -18.46
CA LYS A 305 -17.05 -17.37 -17.15
C LYS A 305 -16.24 -16.72 -16.03
N PHE A 306 -14.92 -16.92 -16.01
CA PHE A 306 -14.04 -16.30 -15.03
C PHE A 306 -14.03 -14.75 -15.12
N GLU A 307 -14.15 -14.19 -16.32
CA GLU A 307 -14.16 -12.73 -16.51
C GLU A 307 -15.51 -12.06 -16.22
N LYS A 308 -16.60 -12.82 -16.24
CA LYS A 308 -17.95 -12.33 -15.90
C LYS A 308 -18.20 -12.22 -14.40
N ASP A 309 -17.39 -12.87 -13.57
CA ASP A 309 -17.43 -12.72 -12.12
C ASP A 309 -17.05 -11.29 -11.69
N THR A 310 -17.72 -10.80 -10.64
CA THR A 310 -17.61 -9.43 -10.13
C THR A 310 -16.16 -8.99 -10.01
N ASP A 311 -15.81 -7.86 -10.65
CA ASP A 311 -14.48 -7.23 -10.63
C ASP A 311 -13.30 -8.14 -11.04
N ARG A 312 -13.54 -9.18 -11.86
CA ARG A 312 -12.50 -10.14 -12.32
C ARG A 312 -11.77 -10.80 -11.14
N ALA A 313 -12.52 -11.26 -10.14
CA ALA A 313 -12.00 -11.95 -8.96
C ALA A 313 -11.01 -13.07 -9.31
N CYS A 314 -11.18 -13.75 -10.46
CA CYS A 314 -10.27 -14.76 -10.97
C CYS A 314 -8.80 -14.32 -11.12
N LEU A 315 -8.55 -13.02 -11.29
CA LEU A 315 -7.18 -12.49 -11.39
C LEU A 315 -6.53 -12.27 -10.02
N PHE A 316 -7.28 -12.37 -8.92
CA PHE A 316 -6.78 -11.97 -7.61
C PHE A 316 -6.99 -13.05 -6.55
N ASP A 317 -7.95 -13.95 -6.77
CA ASP A 317 -8.12 -15.17 -6.00
C ASP A 317 -7.10 -16.24 -6.46
N PRO A 318 -6.19 -16.72 -5.58
CA PRO A 318 -5.22 -17.75 -5.92
C PRO A 318 -5.83 -19.03 -6.49
N GLU A 319 -7.02 -19.45 -6.02
CA GLU A 319 -7.66 -20.70 -6.43
C GLU A 319 -8.24 -20.62 -7.84
N LEU A 320 -8.80 -19.45 -8.19
CA LEU A 320 -9.40 -19.20 -9.51
C LEU A 320 -8.37 -18.72 -10.54
N ARG A 321 -7.22 -18.21 -10.09
CA ARG A 321 -6.19 -17.67 -10.96
C ARG A 321 -5.46 -18.74 -11.76
N GLN A 322 -5.08 -19.85 -11.14
CA GLN A 322 -4.41 -20.96 -11.86
C GLN A 322 -5.23 -21.50 -13.05
N PRO A 323 -6.53 -21.83 -12.90
CA PRO A 323 -7.34 -22.28 -14.03
C PRO A 323 -7.58 -21.17 -15.06
N TYR A 324 -7.76 -19.91 -14.64
CA TYR A 324 -7.87 -18.78 -15.57
C TYR A 324 -6.60 -18.62 -16.43
N LEU A 325 -5.43 -18.68 -15.79
CA LEU A 325 -4.14 -18.58 -16.47
C LEU A 325 -3.95 -19.74 -17.45
N LEU A 326 -4.33 -20.97 -17.06
CA LEU A 326 -4.27 -22.11 -17.95
C LEU A 326 -5.12 -21.90 -19.21
N CYS A 327 -6.35 -21.42 -19.07
CA CYS A 327 -7.22 -21.11 -20.20
C CYS A 327 -6.55 -20.15 -21.19
N ASN A 328 -6.02 -19.04 -20.67
CA ASN A 328 -5.34 -18.04 -21.50
C ASN A 328 -4.14 -18.61 -22.25
N ARG A 329 -3.33 -19.45 -21.58
CA ARG A 329 -2.15 -20.07 -22.18
C ARG A 329 -2.54 -21.05 -23.28
N LYS A 330 -3.46 -21.97 -22.98
CA LYS A 330 -3.91 -23.02 -23.91
C LYS A 330 -4.62 -22.46 -25.14
N ILE A 331 -5.40 -21.38 -25.01
CA ILE A 331 -6.02 -20.72 -26.17
C ILE A 331 -4.96 -20.30 -27.20
N LYS A 332 -3.82 -19.76 -26.75
CA LYS A 332 -2.74 -19.32 -27.64
C LYS A 332 -1.91 -20.48 -28.17
N GLU A 333 -1.52 -21.43 -27.32
CA GLU A 333 -0.76 -22.62 -27.72
C GLU A 333 -1.49 -23.41 -28.81
N LEU A 334 -2.78 -23.65 -28.63
CA LEU A 334 -3.58 -24.48 -29.53
C LEU A 334 -3.98 -23.75 -30.82
N ALA A 335 -4.05 -22.41 -30.81
CA ALA A 335 -4.47 -21.62 -31.98
C ALA A 335 -3.59 -21.87 -33.22
N GLY A 336 -2.29 -22.16 -33.04
CA GLY A 336 -1.39 -22.49 -34.15
C GLY A 336 -1.54 -23.91 -34.70
N LEU A 337 -2.26 -24.79 -33.99
CA LEU A 337 -2.41 -26.20 -34.33
C LEU A 337 -3.69 -26.49 -35.12
N VAL A 338 -4.68 -25.60 -35.08
CA VAL A 338 -5.94 -25.80 -35.80
C VAL A 338 -5.73 -25.51 -37.29
N LYS A 339 -5.97 -26.52 -38.13
CA LYS A 339 -5.87 -26.43 -39.60
C LYS A 339 -7.07 -27.13 -40.24
N GLY A 340 -7.52 -26.62 -41.37
CA GLY A 340 -8.62 -27.21 -42.14
C GLY A 340 -9.99 -26.98 -41.51
N ASP A 341 -10.95 -27.84 -41.87
CA ASP A 341 -12.32 -27.81 -41.35
C ASP A 341 -12.42 -28.53 -39.99
N PRO A 342 -12.73 -27.83 -38.88
CA PRO A 342 -12.80 -28.41 -37.55
C PRO A 342 -13.78 -29.58 -37.42
N GLU A 343 -14.91 -29.54 -38.11
CA GLU A 343 -15.93 -30.60 -37.99
C GLU A 343 -15.49 -31.88 -38.68
N ALA A 344 -14.92 -31.76 -39.89
CA ALA A 344 -14.38 -32.90 -40.62
C ALA A 344 -13.22 -33.57 -39.89
N GLU A 345 -12.27 -32.80 -39.36
CA GLU A 345 -11.13 -33.34 -38.60
C GLU A 345 -11.57 -33.97 -37.28
N ARG A 346 -12.56 -33.40 -36.58
CA ARG A 346 -13.17 -34.00 -35.39
C ARG A 346 -13.77 -35.37 -35.69
N ASN A 347 -14.56 -35.50 -36.75
CA ASN A 347 -15.20 -36.78 -37.08
C ASN A 347 -14.15 -37.86 -37.37
N LYS A 348 -13.12 -37.54 -38.17
CA LYS A 348 -11.99 -38.45 -38.43
C LYS A 348 -11.25 -38.86 -37.15
N LEU A 349 -11.04 -37.91 -36.23
CA LEU A 349 -10.41 -38.15 -34.95
C LEU A 349 -11.23 -39.13 -34.10
N ILE A 350 -12.54 -38.89 -33.99
CA ILE A 350 -13.45 -39.76 -33.22
C ILE A 350 -13.47 -41.17 -33.81
N GLU A 351 -13.58 -41.31 -35.14
CA GLU A 351 -13.51 -42.61 -35.82
C GLU A 351 -12.22 -43.37 -35.50
N LYS A 352 -11.07 -42.68 -35.56
CA LYS A 352 -9.77 -43.26 -35.21
C LYS A 352 -9.71 -43.72 -33.75
N ILE A 353 -10.25 -42.92 -32.82
CA ILE A 353 -10.26 -43.24 -31.39
C ILE A 353 -11.16 -44.45 -31.12
N LEU A 354 -12.35 -44.51 -31.74
CA LEU A 354 -13.28 -45.65 -31.61
C LEU A 354 -12.69 -46.93 -32.20
N ALA A 355 -12.06 -46.85 -33.37
CA ALA A 355 -11.39 -48.00 -34.00
C ALA A 355 -10.27 -48.55 -33.10
N ASN A 356 -9.49 -47.67 -32.47
CA ASN A 356 -8.47 -48.09 -31.50
C ASN A 356 -9.10 -48.70 -30.24
N ALA A 357 -10.18 -48.12 -29.71
CA ALA A 357 -10.86 -48.63 -28.52
C ALA A 357 -11.53 -50.00 -28.73
N ALA A 358 -11.92 -50.32 -29.97
CA ALA A 358 -12.50 -51.61 -30.34
C ALA A 358 -11.46 -52.71 -30.63
N SER A 359 -10.16 -52.38 -30.68
CA SER A 359 -9.11 -53.34 -31.01
C SER A 359 -8.82 -54.28 -29.83
N PRO A 360 -8.67 -55.60 -30.06
CA PRO A 360 -8.28 -56.58 -29.03
C PRO A 360 -6.92 -56.28 -28.38
N MET A 361 -6.10 -55.45 -29.04
CA MET A 361 -4.76 -55.07 -28.58
C MET A 361 -4.73 -53.76 -27.80
N ALA A 362 -5.87 -53.06 -27.68
CA ALA A 362 -5.98 -51.93 -26.77
C ALA A 362 -6.03 -52.46 -25.34
N LEU A 363 -5.15 -51.94 -24.48
CA LEU A 363 -5.29 -52.09 -23.04
C LEU A 363 -6.73 -51.70 -22.70
N LEU A 364 -7.54 -52.64 -22.18
CA LEU A 364 -8.98 -52.44 -21.91
C LEU A 364 -9.26 -51.12 -21.17
N LEU A 365 -8.30 -50.69 -20.33
CA LEU A 365 -8.32 -49.41 -19.62
C LEU A 365 -8.23 -48.19 -20.54
N ASP A 366 -7.37 -48.20 -21.57
CA ASP A 366 -7.24 -47.11 -22.55
C ASP A 366 -8.48 -47.04 -23.44
N GLY A 367 -9.02 -48.19 -23.86
CA GLY A 367 -10.30 -48.26 -24.59
C GLY A 367 -11.45 -47.68 -23.77
N ARG A 368 -11.55 -48.07 -22.49
CA ARG A 368 -12.53 -47.52 -21.55
C ARG A 368 -12.40 -46.00 -21.40
N PHE A 369 -11.18 -45.52 -21.17
CA PHE A 369 -10.90 -44.09 -21.03
C PHE A 369 -11.31 -43.29 -22.27
N ASN A 370 -10.99 -43.80 -23.46
CA ASN A 370 -11.33 -43.17 -24.73
C ASN A 370 -12.85 -43.07 -24.91
N CYS A 371 -13.60 -44.14 -24.66
CA CYS A 371 -15.06 -44.12 -24.72
C CYS A 371 -15.65 -43.14 -23.69
N LEU A 372 -15.21 -43.17 -22.43
CA LEU A 372 -15.66 -42.23 -21.40
C LEU A 372 -15.34 -40.77 -21.76
N SER A 373 -14.23 -40.52 -22.43
CA SER A 373 -13.85 -39.19 -22.88
C SER A 373 -14.66 -38.72 -24.08
N ILE A 374 -15.00 -39.60 -25.03
CA ILE A 374 -15.95 -39.26 -26.10
C ILE A 374 -17.32 -38.90 -25.52
N LEU A 375 -17.84 -39.73 -24.61
CA LEU A 375 -19.14 -39.49 -23.96
C LEU A 375 -19.17 -38.17 -23.19
N ALA A 376 -18.09 -37.84 -22.46
CA ALA A 376 -18.02 -36.59 -21.70
C ALA A 376 -17.81 -35.37 -22.60
N VAL A 377 -16.95 -35.48 -23.62
CA VAL A 377 -16.56 -34.33 -24.46
C VAL A 377 -17.63 -34.00 -25.49
N TYR A 378 -18.28 -34.99 -26.11
CA TYR A 378 -19.15 -34.72 -27.25
C TYR A 378 -20.66 -34.81 -26.95
N LYS A 379 -21.06 -35.02 -25.68
CA LYS A 379 -22.46 -35.19 -25.27
C LYS A 379 -23.42 -34.17 -25.89
N ASP A 380 -23.01 -32.91 -25.92
CA ASP A 380 -23.86 -31.78 -26.34
C ASP A 380 -23.58 -31.32 -27.78
N GLN A 381 -22.73 -32.05 -28.53
CA GLN A 381 -22.34 -31.68 -29.88
C GLN A 381 -23.33 -32.22 -30.93
N LYS A 382 -23.77 -31.34 -31.83
CA LYS A 382 -24.66 -31.71 -32.93
C LYS A 382 -23.93 -32.58 -33.95
N GLY A 383 -24.62 -33.56 -34.53
CA GLY A 383 -24.07 -34.43 -35.58
C GLY A 383 -23.19 -35.59 -35.09
N ILE A 384 -22.92 -35.71 -33.78
CA ILE A 384 -21.99 -36.72 -33.22
C ILE A 384 -22.73 -37.89 -32.56
N LYS A 385 -24.08 -37.87 -32.53
CA LYS A 385 -24.91 -38.89 -31.84
C LYS A 385 -24.54 -40.33 -32.20
N LYS A 386 -24.28 -40.61 -33.48
CA LYS A 386 -23.85 -41.93 -33.96
C LYS A 386 -22.61 -42.44 -33.19
N TYR A 387 -21.61 -41.58 -33.01
CA TYR A 387 -20.36 -41.94 -32.34
C TYR A 387 -20.52 -42.06 -30.81
N ILE A 388 -21.45 -41.31 -30.22
CA ILE A 388 -21.80 -41.43 -28.80
C ILE A 388 -22.42 -42.81 -28.53
N ASP A 389 -23.37 -43.22 -29.36
CA ASP A 389 -24.04 -44.52 -29.26
C ASP A 389 -23.03 -45.68 -29.45
N GLU A 390 -22.08 -45.52 -30.39
CA GLU A 390 -21.00 -46.48 -30.62
C GLU A 390 -20.01 -46.55 -29.44
N ALA A 391 -19.61 -45.40 -28.88
CA ALA A 391 -18.76 -45.34 -27.69
C ALA A 391 -19.40 -46.03 -26.48
N ASP A 392 -20.70 -45.82 -26.26
CA ASP A 392 -21.46 -46.47 -25.18
C ASP A 392 -21.54 -47.99 -25.36
N ALA A 393 -21.74 -48.46 -26.60
CA ALA A 393 -21.75 -49.88 -26.93
C ALA A 393 -20.39 -50.56 -26.66
N ILE A 394 -19.28 -49.92 -27.06
CA ILE A 394 -17.93 -50.41 -26.79
C ILE A 394 -17.65 -50.41 -25.27
N LEU A 395 -18.01 -49.32 -24.58
CA LEU A 395 -17.82 -49.18 -23.14
C LEU A 395 -18.53 -50.29 -22.34
N LYS A 396 -19.76 -50.65 -22.73
CA LYS A 396 -20.52 -51.75 -22.11
C LYS A 396 -19.82 -53.09 -22.27
N LYS A 397 -19.22 -53.38 -23.43
CA LYS A 397 -18.45 -54.60 -23.68
C LYS A 397 -17.20 -54.65 -22.80
N ILE A 398 -16.41 -53.58 -22.79
CA ILE A 398 -15.19 -53.47 -21.98
C ILE A 398 -15.51 -53.64 -20.48
N ASN A 399 -16.56 -53.00 -19.98
CA ASN A 399 -16.96 -53.13 -18.57
C ASN A 399 -17.49 -54.53 -18.21
N ALA A 400 -18.01 -55.29 -19.18
CA ALA A 400 -18.38 -56.68 -18.96
C ALA A 400 -17.15 -57.59 -18.86
N GLU A 401 -16.14 -57.34 -19.69
CA GLU A 401 -14.85 -58.06 -19.68
C GLU A 401 -14.03 -57.76 -18.43
N LEU A 402 -14.01 -56.51 -17.94
CA LEU A 402 -13.29 -56.13 -16.71
C LEU A 402 -13.92 -56.68 -15.42
N LYS A 403 -15.16 -57.19 -15.48
CA LYS A 403 -15.86 -57.81 -14.34
C LYS A 403 -15.65 -59.33 -14.26
N GLN A 404 -15.18 -59.95 -15.34
CA GLN A 404 -14.79 -61.37 -15.39
C GLN A 404 -13.37 -61.51 -14.84
#